data_AF-A0A368Z142-F1
#
_entry.id   AF-A0A368Z142-F1
#
_cell.length_a   1.000
_cell.length_b   1.000
_cell.length_c   1.000
_cell.angle_alpha   90.00
_cell.angle_beta   90.00
_cell.angle_gamma   90.00
#
_symmetry.space_group_name_H-M   'P 1'
#
loop_
_entity.id
_entity.type
_entity.pdbx_description
1 polymer ?
#
loop_
_entity_poly.entity_id
_entity_poly.type
_entity_poly.pdbx_seq_one_letter_code
_entity_poly.pdbx_strand_id
1 'polypeptide(L)'
;MKGYTGKFLRIDLTHGNVKEEKLNPKLAKNYIGARGLAVKYFYDEVAADIDPLSPENKLFLATGPLTGTMANAGGRLDVVTKGPLTGGITGSNTGGYWGAELKYAGYDMLVFEGKADKPVYVWIDNGEVEIRDASHLWGKNTYETDTKLRVAII
;
A
#
# COMPACT_ATOMS: atom_id res chain seq x y z
N MET A 1 15.60 4.91 -11.72
CA MET A 1 16.40 3.66 -11.61
C MET A 1 15.61 2.56 -12.30
N LYS A 2 16.23 1.65 -13.06
CA LYS A 2 15.47 0.58 -13.75
C LYS A 2 14.76 -0.32 -12.72
N GLY A 3 13.54 -0.75 -13.03
CA GLY A 3 12.70 -1.57 -12.16
C GLY A 3 11.88 -0.79 -11.11
N TYR A 4 12.16 0.49 -10.87
CA TYR A 4 11.41 1.33 -9.94
C TYR A 4 10.66 2.41 -10.72
N THR A 5 9.45 2.74 -10.28
CA THR A 5 8.74 3.92 -10.79
C THR A 5 9.33 5.20 -10.20
N GLY A 6 9.98 5.10 -9.04
CA GLY A 6 10.72 6.17 -8.37
C GLY A 6 9.86 7.02 -7.45
N LYS A 7 8.63 6.61 -7.16
CA LYS A 7 7.67 7.36 -6.35
C LYS A 7 6.67 6.47 -5.65
N PHE A 8 6.05 6.98 -4.59
CA PHE A 8 5.03 6.29 -3.81
C PHE A 8 3.95 7.26 -3.34
N LEU A 9 2.80 6.74 -2.94
CA LEU A 9 1.70 7.53 -2.39
C LEU A 9 1.68 7.41 -0.87
N ARG A 10 1.57 8.56 -0.19
CA ARG A 10 1.20 8.65 1.22
C ARG A 10 -0.25 9.08 1.31
N ILE A 11 -1.05 8.30 2.02
CA ILE A 11 -2.51 8.42 2.11
C ILE A 11 -2.84 8.67 3.58
N ASP A 12 -3.20 9.91 3.90
CA ASP A 12 -3.63 10.31 5.23
C ASP A 12 -5.15 10.17 5.30
N LEU A 13 -5.60 9.13 5.99
CA LEU A 13 -7.02 8.81 6.15
C LEU A 13 -7.71 9.74 7.15
N THR A 14 -6.98 10.35 8.07
CA THR A 14 -7.53 11.28 9.06
C THR A 14 -7.91 12.59 8.40
N HIS A 15 -7.04 13.12 7.53
CA HIS A 15 -7.26 14.38 6.82
C HIS A 15 -7.87 14.20 5.43
N GLY A 16 -8.01 12.97 4.96
CA GLY A 16 -8.58 12.65 3.65
C GLY A 16 -7.76 13.16 2.48
N ASN A 17 -6.42 13.19 2.59
CA ASN A 17 -5.54 13.68 1.54
C ASN A 17 -4.54 12.61 1.08
N VAL A 18 -4.03 12.82 -0.14
CA VAL A 18 -3.05 11.95 -0.77
C VAL A 18 -1.90 12.80 -1.27
N LYS A 19 -0.68 12.33 -1.01
CA LYS A 19 0.55 12.99 -1.44
C LYS A 19 1.46 12.02 -2.17
N GLU A 20 1.99 12.47 -3.30
CA GLU A 20 3.06 11.76 -3.99
C GLU A 20 4.42 12.12 -3.37
N GLU A 21 5.21 11.10 -3.05
CA GLU A 21 6.56 11.25 -2.52
C GLU A 21 7.58 10.56 -3.42
N LYS A 22 8.75 11.19 -3.56
CA LYS A 22 9.86 10.62 -4.33
C LYS A 22 10.52 9.51 -3.52
N LEU A 23 10.73 8.36 -4.16
CA LEU A 23 11.46 7.26 -3.56
C LEU A 23 12.95 7.64 -3.40
N ASN A 24 13.50 7.44 -2.21
CA ASN A 24 14.92 7.67 -1.95
C ASN A 24 15.78 6.61 -2.66
N PRO A 25 16.63 6.97 -3.64
CA PRO A 25 17.43 6.00 -4.40
C PRO A 25 18.41 5.20 -3.54
N LYS A 26 18.92 5.79 -2.45
CA LYS A 26 19.83 5.11 -1.52
C LYS A 26 19.11 4.04 -0.72
N LEU A 27 17.88 4.32 -0.26
CA LEU A 27 17.06 3.32 0.43
C LEU A 27 16.66 2.20 -0.54
N ALA A 28 16.21 2.54 -1.75
CA ALA A 28 15.90 1.55 -2.78
C ALA A 28 17.10 0.63 -3.07
N LYS A 29 18.31 1.19 -3.19
CA LYS A 29 19.53 0.39 -3.39
C LYS A 29 19.86 -0.51 -2.19
N ASN A 30 19.73 -0.01 -0.96
CA ASN A 30 20.13 -0.73 0.25
C ASN A 30 19.10 -1.79 0.68
N TYR A 31 17.82 -1.58 0.38
CA TYR A 31 16.71 -2.40 0.86
C TYR A 31 15.89 -3.05 -0.26
N ILE A 32 16.28 -2.83 -1.52
CA ILE A 32 15.77 -3.45 -2.76
C ILE A 32 14.32 -3.10 -3.12
N GLY A 33 13.39 -3.07 -2.18
CA GLY A 33 11.95 -2.95 -2.48
C GLY A 33 11.14 -3.96 -1.69
N ALA A 34 9.84 -4.03 -1.99
CA ALA A 34 8.88 -4.94 -1.38
C ALA A 34 9.03 -4.95 0.16
N ARG A 35 9.10 -6.13 0.78
CA ARG A 35 9.31 -6.27 2.23
C ARG A 35 10.51 -5.49 2.76
N GLY A 36 11.68 -5.54 2.11
CA GLY A 36 12.90 -4.92 2.63
C GLY A 36 12.75 -3.40 2.78
N LEU A 37 12.21 -2.75 1.75
CA LEU A 37 11.98 -1.32 1.74
C LEU A 37 10.84 -0.94 2.70
N ALA A 38 9.71 -1.66 2.68
CA ALA A 38 8.59 -1.39 3.57
C ALA A 38 8.98 -1.53 5.06
N VAL A 39 9.79 -2.54 5.41
CA VAL A 39 10.32 -2.70 6.77
C VAL A 39 11.22 -1.53 7.17
N LYS A 40 12.01 -0.99 6.24
CA LYS A 40 12.84 0.19 6.53
C LYS A 40 11.98 1.41 6.86
N TYR A 41 10.97 1.70 6.04
CA TYR A 41 10.03 2.79 6.31
C TYR A 41 9.24 2.56 7.61
N PHE A 42 8.78 1.33 7.85
CA PHE A 42 8.15 0.95 9.11
C PHE A 42 9.04 1.24 10.32
N TYR A 43 10.31 0.82 10.26
CA TYR A 43 11.27 1.01 11.35
C TYR A 43 11.52 2.49 11.65
N ASP A 44 11.53 3.34 10.62
CA ASP A 44 11.75 4.78 10.77
C ASP A 44 10.51 5.54 11.26
N GLU A 45 9.32 5.08 10.87
CA GLU A 45 8.08 5.87 10.99
C GLU A 45 7.07 5.33 12.02
N VAL A 46 7.23 4.10 12.51
CA VAL A 46 6.28 3.47 13.43
C VAL A 46 6.95 3.22 14.78
N ALA A 47 6.50 3.95 15.81
CA ALA A 47 7.08 3.83 17.14
C ALA A 47 6.77 2.47 17.79
N ALA A 48 7.72 1.96 18.57
CA ALA A 48 7.67 0.60 19.11
C ALA A 48 6.60 0.42 20.21
N ASP A 49 6.13 1.51 20.82
CA ASP A 49 5.22 1.55 21.97
C ASP A 49 3.76 1.88 21.62
N ILE A 50 3.45 2.20 20.36
CA ILE A 50 2.07 2.47 19.93
C ILE A 50 1.17 1.23 20.06
N ASP A 51 -0.14 1.45 20.22
CA ASP A 51 -1.13 0.39 20.01
C ASP A 51 -1.21 0.03 18.51
N PRO A 52 -1.07 -1.24 18.10
CA PRO A 52 -1.21 -1.66 16.70
C PRO A 52 -2.55 -1.29 16.04
N LEU A 53 -3.62 -1.05 16.81
CA LEU A 53 -4.94 -0.66 16.29
C LEU A 53 -5.20 0.86 16.36
N SER A 54 -4.21 1.64 16.80
CA SER A 54 -4.27 3.10 16.83
C SER A 54 -4.11 3.72 15.42
N PRO A 55 -4.55 4.98 15.23
CA PRO A 55 -4.23 5.76 14.03
C PRO A 55 -2.74 6.08 13.85
N GLU A 56 -1.89 5.87 14.87
CA GLU A 56 -0.44 6.06 14.76
C GLU A 56 0.25 4.92 14.00
N ASN A 57 -0.39 3.75 13.90
CA ASN A 57 0.15 2.64 13.12
C ASN A 57 0.03 2.96 11.62
N LYS A 58 0.96 2.42 10.84
CA LYS A 58 1.02 2.61 9.39
C LYS A 58 0.94 1.29 8.67
N LEU A 59 0.27 1.30 7.51
CA LEU A 59 0.16 0.14 6.63
C LEU A 59 0.90 0.42 5.33
N PHE A 60 1.91 -0.39 5.05
CA PHE A 60 2.78 -0.24 3.89
C PHE A 60 2.47 -1.35 2.89
N LEU A 61 2.04 -1.00 1.67
CA LEU A 61 1.89 -1.93 0.55
C LEU A 61 3.00 -1.64 -0.44
N ALA A 62 3.99 -2.53 -0.56
CA ALA A 62 5.19 -2.27 -1.34
C ALA A 62 5.45 -3.34 -2.41
N THR A 63 5.85 -2.87 -3.58
CA THR A 63 6.24 -3.68 -4.73
C THR A 63 7.76 -3.83 -4.78
N GLY A 64 8.24 -4.86 -5.49
CA GLY A 64 9.66 -5.05 -5.77
C GLY A 64 10.07 -4.45 -7.12
N PRO A 65 11.40 -4.37 -7.39
CA PRO A 65 11.92 -3.86 -8.66
C PRO A 65 11.64 -4.79 -9.86
N LEU A 66 11.29 -6.05 -9.59
CA LEU A 66 10.87 -7.01 -10.61
C LEU A 66 9.34 -7.10 -10.75
N THR A 67 8.59 -6.47 -9.85
CA THR A 67 7.12 -6.47 -9.93
C THR A 67 6.69 -5.73 -11.19
N GLY A 68 5.77 -6.33 -11.98
CA GLY A 68 5.29 -5.78 -13.25
C GLY A 68 6.29 -5.89 -14.41
N THR A 69 7.31 -6.76 -14.31
CA THR A 69 8.24 -7.05 -15.40
C THR A 69 7.99 -8.44 -16.00
N MET A 70 8.73 -8.81 -17.04
CA MET A 70 8.72 -10.15 -17.63
C MET A 70 9.46 -11.22 -16.79
N ALA A 71 9.92 -10.88 -15.59
CA ALA A 71 10.47 -11.87 -14.67
C ALA A 71 9.39 -12.88 -14.28
N ASN A 72 9.75 -14.17 -14.27
CA ASN A 72 8.83 -15.24 -13.88
C ASN A 72 8.28 -14.98 -12.47
N ALA A 73 6.95 -15.06 -12.33
CA ALA A 73 6.22 -14.77 -11.10
C ALA A 73 6.47 -13.35 -10.52
N GLY A 74 6.79 -12.37 -11.38
CA GLY A 74 7.01 -10.95 -11.03
C GLY A 74 5.73 -10.17 -10.69
N GLY A 75 4.74 -10.76 -10.00
CA GLY A 75 3.46 -10.12 -9.66
C GLY A 75 3.25 -9.90 -8.16
N ARG A 76 4.30 -10.03 -7.34
CA ARG A 76 4.20 -10.03 -5.87
C ARG A 76 4.10 -8.62 -5.28
N LEU A 77 3.38 -8.52 -4.16
CA LEU A 77 3.24 -7.36 -3.28
C LEU A 77 3.45 -7.81 -1.83
N ASP A 78 4.18 -7.02 -1.04
CA ASP A 78 4.27 -7.20 0.42
C ASP A 78 3.46 -6.13 1.15
N VAL A 79 2.79 -6.56 2.22
CA VAL A 79 2.03 -5.72 3.15
C VAL A 79 2.72 -5.78 4.51
N VAL A 80 3.19 -4.63 5.01
CA VAL A 80 3.93 -4.52 6.27
C VAL A 80 3.23 -3.55 7.22
N THR A 81 3.18 -3.89 8.51
CA THR A 81 2.62 -3.04 9.57
C THR A 81 3.01 -3.58 10.95
N LYS A 82 2.62 -2.91 12.03
CA LYS A 82 2.65 -3.48 13.38
C LYS A 82 1.46 -4.43 13.53
N GLY A 83 1.73 -5.69 13.80
CA GLY A 83 0.72 -6.74 13.86
C GLY A 83 -0.08 -6.70 15.17
N PRO A 84 -1.42 -6.61 15.14
CA PRO A 84 -2.23 -6.58 16.37
C PRO A 84 -2.22 -7.91 17.13
N LEU A 85 -1.97 -9.03 16.44
CA LEU A 85 -1.91 -10.35 17.06
C LEU A 85 -0.64 -10.55 17.92
N THR A 86 0.50 -10.05 17.44
CA THR A 86 1.82 -10.32 18.05
C THR A 86 2.44 -9.09 18.72
N GLY A 87 1.93 -7.89 18.45
CA GLY A 87 2.52 -6.62 18.88
C GLY A 87 3.82 -6.23 18.17
N GLY A 88 4.41 -7.13 17.39
CA GLY A 88 5.64 -6.90 16.63
C GLY A 88 5.39 -6.50 15.18
N ILE A 89 6.46 -6.41 14.39
CA ILE A 89 6.34 -6.23 12.95
C ILE A 89 5.73 -7.46 12.28
N THR A 90 4.81 -7.26 11.34
CA THR A 90 4.31 -8.31 10.46
C THR A 90 4.55 -7.95 9.00
N GLY A 91 4.77 -8.98 8.18
CA GLY A 91 4.90 -8.87 6.73
C GLY A 91 4.12 -10.01 6.09
N SER A 92 3.13 -9.67 5.28
CA SER A 92 2.30 -10.61 4.53
C SER A 92 2.53 -10.43 3.03
N ASN A 93 2.64 -11.53 2.29
CA ASN A 93 2.91 -11.49 0.86
C ASN A 93 1.69 -11.97 0.07
N THR A 94 1.34 -11.24 -0.99
CA THR A 94 0.31 -11.64 -1.94
C THR A 94 0.84 -11.64 -3.37
N GLY A 95 0.24 -12.47 -4.22
CA GLY A 95 0.53 -12.56 -5.65
C GLY A 95 -0.63 -12.08 -6.50
N GLY A 96 -0.73 -12.61 -7.73
CA GLY A 96 -1.74 -12.19 -8.69
C GLY A 96 -1.33 -10.94 -9.46
N TYR A 97 -2.30 -10.09 -9.76
CA TYR A 97 -2.13 -8.96 -10.68
C TYR A 97 -1.92 -7.62 -9.97
N TRP A 98 -2.41 -7.48 -8.73
CA TRP A 98 -2.52 -6.18 -8.05
C TRP A 98 -1.17 -5.46 -7.91
N GLY A 99 -0.11 -6.18 -7.56
CA GLY A 99 1.23 -5.60 -7.46
C GLY A 99 1.74 -5.04 -8.79
N ALA A 100 1.44 -5.69 -9.91
CA ALA A 100 1.81 -5.21 -11.23
C ALA A 100 0.98 -3.99 -11.64
N GLU A 101 -0.34 -4.00 -11.40
CA GLU A 101 -1.21 -2.85 -11.67
C GLU A 101 -0.77 -1.59 -10.92
N LEU A 102 -0.32 -1.72 -9.67
CA LEU A 102 0.24 -0.59 -8.92
C LEU A 102 1.50 -0.01 -9.59
N LYS A 103 2.38 -0.87 -10.12
CA LYS A 103 3.57 -0.44 -10.88
C LYS A 103 3.18 0.26 -12.17
N TYR A 104 2.19 -0.27 -12.89
CA TYR A 104 1.69 0.32 -14.13
C TYR A 104 1.03 1.67 -13.90
N ALA A 105 0.30 1.82 -12.79
CA ALA A 105 -0.20 3.11 -12.34
C ALA A 105 0.91 4.11 -11.94
N GLY A 106 2.16 3.63 -11.80
CA GLY A 106 3.34 4.48 -11.64
C GLY A 106 3.85 4.58 -10.21
N TYR A 107 3.48 3.67 -9.31
CA TYR A 107 3.88 3.73 -7.90
C TYR A 107 4.62 2.48 -7.44
N ASP A 108 5.64 2.67 -6.61
CA ASP A 108 6.41 1.59 -5.99
C ASP A 108 5.79 1.12 -4.67
N MET A 109 5.07 1.99 -3.97
CA MET A 109 4.53 1.73 -2.64
C MET A 109 3.29 2.60 -2.37
N LEU A 110 2.42 2.13 -1.47
CA LEU A 110 1.40 2.92 -0.79
C LEU A 110 1.69 2.91 0.72
N VAL A 111 1.58 4.06 1.37
CA VAL A 111 1.69 4.20 2.82
C VAL A 111 0.39 4.80 3.33
N PHE A 112 -0.37 4.02 4.08
CA PHE A 112 -1.57 4.50 4.76
C PHE A 112 -1.23 4.90 6.19
N GLU A 113 -1.70 6.07 6.60
CA GLU A 113 -1.58 6.58 7.97
C GLU A 113 -2.90 7.22 8.43
N GLY A 114 -3.09 7.32 9.74
CA GLY A 114 -4.30 7.85 10.31
C GLY A 114 -5.50 6.89 10.21
N LYS A 115 -6.70 7.43 10.42
CA LYS A 115 -7.94 6.65 10.42
C LYS A 115 -9.10 7.51 9.90
N ALA A 116 -9.80 7.01 8.90
CA ALA A 116 -11.01 7.65 8.38
C ALA A 116 -12.15 7.59 9.41
N ASP A 117 -12.98 8.62 9.42
CA ASP A 117 -14.18 8.73 10.27
C ASP A 117 -15.31 7.78 9.85
N LYS A 118 -15.32 7.38 8.58
CA LYS A 118 -16.25 6.41 7.99
C LYS A 118 -15.52 5.43 7.06
N PRO A 119 -16.15 4.31 6.65
CA PRO A 119 -15.58 3.41 5.66
C PRO A 119 -15.26 4.12 4.34
N VAL A 120 -14.03 3.96 3.85
CA VAL A 120 -13.55 4.50 2.57
C VAL A 120 -12.73 3.46 1.81
N TYR A 121 -12.58 3.66 0.50
CA TYR A 121 -11.62 2.94 -0.34
C TYR A 121 -10.77 3.94 -1.13
N VAL A 122 -9.54 3.54 -1.48
CA VAL A 122 -8.68 4.35 -2.34
C VAL A 122 -8.78 3.82 -3.76
N TRP A 123 -9.12 4.70 -4.68
CA TRP A 123 -9.14 4.45 -6.11
C TRP A 123 -7.91 5.08 -6.75
N ILE A 124 -7.24 4.31 -7.60
CA ILE A 124 -6.04 4.74 -8.32
C ILE A 124 -6.26 4.38 -9.78
N ASP A 125 -6.23 5.38 -10.65
CA ASP A 125 -6.15 5.22 -12.09
C ASP A 125 -5.00 6.07 -12.61
N ASN A 126 -3.84 5.43 -12.75
CA ASN A 126 -2.61 6.10 -13.16
C ASN A 126 -2.30 7.31 -12.26
N GLY A 127 -2.25 8.51 -12.82
CA GLY A 127 -1.94 9.74 -12.07
C GLY A 127 -3.10 10.29 -11.24
N GLU A 128 -4.29 9.69 -11.33
CA GLU A 128 -5.47 10.10 -10.56
C GLU A 128 -5.66 9.21 -9.34
N VAL A 129 -5.78 9.84 -8.16
CA VAL A 129 -5.95 9.14 -6.89
C VAL A 129 -7.03 9.80 -6.06
N GLU A 130 -8.00 9.01 -5.61
CA GLU A 130 -9.13 9.48 -4.83
C GLU A 130 -9.40 8.60 -3.60
N ILE A 131 -9.84 9.22 -2.51
CA ILE A 131 -10.41 8.53 -1.35
C ILE A 131 -11.93 8.61 -1.48
N ARG A 132 -12.59 7.49 -1.76
CA ARG A 132 -14.03 7.41 -2.05
C ARG A 132 -14.80 6.74 -0.92
N ASP A 133 -16.07 7.11 -0.76
CA ASP A 133 -16.96 6.54 0.26
C ASP A 133 -17.19 5.03 0.03
N ALA A 134 -16.99 4.21 1.08
CA ALA A 134 -17.18 2.77 1.05
C ALA A 134 -18.31 2.28 1.99
N SER A 135 -19.15 3.18 2.51
CA SER A 135 -20.22 2.83 3.46
C SER A 135 -21.19 1.80 2.89
N HIS A 136 -21.43 1.86 1.57
CA HIS A 136 -22.26 0.91 0.83
C HIS A 136 -21.60 -0.47 0.60
N LEU A 137 -20.31 -0.60 0.88
CA LEU A 137 -19.52 -1.83 0.79
C LEU A 137 -19.24 -2.45 2.17
N TRP A 138 -19.31 -1.64 3.23
CA TRP A 138 -18.97 -2.09 4.58
C TRP A 138 -19.87 -3.26 5.04
N GLY A 139 -19.24 -4.29 5.61
CA GLY A 139 -19.91 -5.54 6.02
C GLY A 139 -20.07 -6.59 4.91
N LYS A 140 -19.64 -6.32 3.68
CA LYS A 140 -19.61 -7.31 2.59
C LYS A 140 -18.34 -8.16 2.63
N ASN A 141 -18.40 -9.34 2.03
CA ASN A 141 -17.20 -10.15 1.85
C ASN A 141 -16.31 -9.62 0.70
N THR A 142 -15.12 -10.20 0.54
CA THR A 142 -14.13 -9.75 -0.45
C THR A 142 -14.61 -9.90 -1.89
N TYR A 143 -15.30 -11.00 -2.24
CA TYR A 143 -15.81 -11.24 -3.59
C TYR A 143 -16.93 -10.27 -3.99
N GLU A 144 -17.88 -10.05 -3.08
CA GLU A 144 -18.97 -9.09 -3.28
C GLU A 144 -18.44 -7.66 -3.45
N THR A 145 -17.42 -7.31 -2.65
CA THR A 145 -16.78 -6.00 -2.69
C THR A 145 -16.07 -5.77 -4.02
N ASP A 146 -15.21 -6.72 -4.46
CA ASP A 146 -14.51 -6.63 -5.74
C ASP A 146 -15.49 -6.54 -6.92
N THR A 147 -16.54 -7.36 -6.92
CA THR A 147 -17.57 -7.33 -7.98
C THR A 147 -18.26 -5.97 -8.05
N LYS A 148 -18.69 -5.42 -6.91
CA LYS A 148 -19.37 -4.11 -6.86
C LYS A 148 -18.47 -2.96 -7.31
N LEU A 149 -17.19 -2.98 -6.92
CA LEU A 149 -16.23 -1.96 -7.31
C LEU A 149 -15.96 -1.96 -8.81
N ARG A 150 -15.93 -3.13 -9.46
CA ARG A 150 -15.74 -3.22 -10.93
C ARG A 150 -16.93 -2.73 -11.72
N VAL A 151 -18.15 -3.00 -11.26
CA VAL A 151 -19.39 -2.57 -11.94
C VAL A 151 -19.56 -1.05 -11.88
N ALA A 152 -19.07 -0.39 -10.84
CA ALA A 152 -19.16 1.07 -10.67
C ALA A 152 -18.16 1.86 -11.56
N ILE A 153 -17.27 1.20 -12.29
CA ILE A 153 -16.22 1.81 -13.12
C ILE A 153 -16.60 1.81 -14.63
N ILE A 154 -17.74 1.23 -15.00
CA ILE A 154 -18.32 1.25 -16.36
C ILE A 154 -19.54 2.17 -16.37
#